data_AF-A0A8G0LHR9-F1
#
_entry.id   AF-A0A8G0LHR9-F1
#
_cell.length_a   1.000
_cell.length_b   1.000
_cell.length_c   1.000
_cell.angle_alpha   90.00
_cell.angle_beta   90.00
_cell.angle_gamma   90.00
#
_symmetry.space_group_name_H-M   'P 1'
#
loop_
_entity.id
_entity.type
_entity.pdbx_description
1 polymer ?
#
loop_
_entity_poly.entity_id
_entity_poly.type
_entity_poly.pdbx_seq_one_letter_code
_entity_poly.pdbx_strand_id
1 'polypeptide(L)'
;MTLWESLSQEMDAERDYQKFDELMTFWGSMPQAMHVAWHEAFETTKALPEGKRSLPELRRLFAKARNCENTDLCKLDSKLNPEFSSWGSIIEEAEQKIPLIFGRLLGMKEPDNLPDNVWQTYFMPLATTRQMVSVCECVNDILQLMYVGRHFLGYEAVQGTLDDQYMSFKRYLRMNRFLAWRKKLKLAFPELLGKHPTDEMRAVLGKEFCDWVEVQDDWLWSEDV
;
A
#
# COMPACT_ATOMS: atom_id res chain seq x y z
N MET A 1 -27.33 -26.40 -33.61
CA MET A 1 -26.56 -26.33 -32.37
C MET A 1 -25.23 -26.99 -32.61
N THR A 2 -24.26 -26.20 -33.06
CA THR A 2 -22.91 -26.68 -33.36
C THR A 2 -22.08 -26.67 -32.08
N LEU A 3 -21.15 -27.62 -31.93
CA LEU A 3 -20.19 -27.71 -30.82
C LEU A 3 -19.47 -26.38 -30.50
N TRP A 4 -19.36 -25.49 -31.48
CA TRP A 4 -18.81 -24.13 -31.34
C TRP A 4 -19.69 -23.18 -30.53
N GLU A 5 -21.02 -23.30 -30.61
CA GLU A 5 -21.94 -22.51 -29.78
C GLU A 5 -21.91 -22.99 -28.32
N SER A 6 -21.70 -24.29 -28.09
CA SER A 6 -21.53 -24.88 -26.76
C SER A 6 -20.19 -24.52 -26.13
N LEU A 7 -19.09 -24.55 -26.90
CA LEU A 7 -17.75 -24.14 -26.45
C LEU A 7 -17.66 -22.62 -26.22
N SER A 8 -18.37 -21.82 -27.03
CA SER A 8 -18.45 -20.37 -26.83
C SER A 8 -19.28 -20.01 -25.60
N GLN A 9 -20.31 -20.79 -25.26
CA GLN A 9 -21.07 -20.61 -24.02
C GLN A 9 -20.30 -21.09 -22.78
N GLU A 10 -19.50 -22.16 -22.89
CA GLU A 10 -18.59 -22.59 -21.81
C GLU A 10 -17.44 -21.60 -21.58
N MET A 11 -16.92 -20.94 -22.63
CA MET A 11 -15.94 -19.86 -22.50
C MET A 11 -16.52 -18.55 -21.94
N ASP A 12 -17.82 -18.30 -22.09
CA ASP A 12 -18.48 -17.13 -21.49
C ASP A 12 -18.83 -17.34 -20.00
N ALA A 13 -18.96 -18.60 -19.55
CA ALA A 13 -19.07 -18.96 -18.13
C ALA A 13 -17.74 -18.84 -17.35
N GLU A 14 -16.63 -18.57 -18.05
CA GLU A 14 -15.29 -18.35 -17.47
C GLU A 14 -14.96 -16.85 -17.27
N ARG A 15 -15.89 -15.92 -17.53
CA ARG A 15 -15.63 -14.47 -17.49
C ARG A 15 -15.57 -13.87 -16.09
N ASP A 16 -16.31 -14.43 -15.13
CA ASP A 16 -16.31 -13.94 -13.75
C ASP A 16 -15.61 -14.93 -12.83
N TYR A 17 -14.71 -14.40 -12.01
CA TYR A 17 -13.92 -15.19 -11.08
C TYR A 17 -14.84 -15.90 -10.07
N GLN A 18 -14.72 -17.23 -9.99
CA GLN A 18 -15.64 -18.07 -9.21
C GLN A 18 -15.77 -17.70 -7.73
N LYS A 19 -14.72 -17.09 -7.14
CA LYS A 19 -14.71 -16.64 -5.74
C LYS A 19 -14.96 -15.13 -5.59
N PHE A 20 -15.51 -14.46 -6.58
CA PHE A 20 -15.65 -13.00 -6.56
C PHE A 20 -16.44 -12.50 -5.34
N ASP A 21 -17.59 -13.08 -5.03
CA ASP A 21 -18.41 -12.63 -3.89
C ASP A 21 -17.72 -12.90 -2.53
N GLU A 22 -17.03 -14.04 -2.41
CA GLU A 22 -16.20 -14.36 -1.25
C GLU A 22 -15.05 -13.37 -1.09
N LEU A 23 -14.38 -13.04 -2.20
CA LEU A 23 -13.32 -12.05 -2.28
C LEU A 23 -13.83 -10.67 -1.84
N MET A 24 -14.96 -10.21 -2.36
CA MET A 24 -15.52 -8.90 -2.02
C MET A 24 -15.93 -8.81 -0.55
N THR A 25 -16.50 -9.89 0.00
CA THR A 25 -16.82 -9.97 1.43
C THR A 25 -15.55 -9.91 2.28
N PHE A 26 -14.51 -10.65 1.91
CA PHE A 26 -13.23 -10.61 2.60
C PHE A 26 -12.52 -9.26 2.47
N TRP A 27 -12.44 -8.69 1.27
CA TRP A 27 -11.78 -7.42 1.03
C TRP A 27 -12.50 -6.29 1.76
N GLY A 28 -13.83 -6.32 1.86
CA GLY A 28 -14.60 -5.39 2.68
C GLY A 28 -14.27 -5.44 4.18
N SER A 29 -13.63 -6.50 4.68
CA SER A 29 -13.13 -6.59 6.07
C SER A 29 -11.77 -5.94 6.30
N MET A 30 -11.17 -5.36 5.25
CA MET A 30 -9.88 -4.69 5.30
C MET A 30 -9.88 -3.54 6.32
N PRO A 31 -8.84 -3.41 7.16
CA PRO A 31 -8.70 -2.27 8.06
C PRO A 31 -8.78 -0.92 7.32
N GLN A 32 -9.52 0.04 7.89
CA GLN A 32 -9.61 1.40 7.32
C GLN A 32 -8.25 2.08 7.14
N ALA A 33 -7.32 1.76 8.03
CA ALA A 33 -5.95 2.27 8.02
C ALA A 33 -5.02 1.54 7.02
N MET A 34 -5.54 0.66 6.16
CA MET A 34 -4.77 0.09 5.05
C MET A 34 -4.48 1.18 4.00
N HIS A 35 -3.37 1.08 3.30
CA HIS A 35 -2.97 2.06 2.29
C HIS A 35 -4.10 2.37 1.28
N VAL A 36 -4.27 3.65 0.93
CA VAL A 36 -5.43 4.17 0.16
C VAL A 36 -5.68 3.41 -1.15
N ALA A 37 -4.62 3.01 -1.85
CA ALA A 37 -4.75 2.30 -3.12
C ALA A 37 -5.49 0.95 -2.99
N TRP A 38 -5.45 0.31 -1.81
CA TRP A 38 -6.24 -0.90 -1.56
C TRP A 38 -7.73 -0.61 -1.48
N HIS A 39 -8.12 0.51 -0.88
CA HIS A 39 -9.51 0.95 -0.82
C HIS A 39 -10.01 1.38 -2.22
N GLU A 40 -9.19 2.09 -2.98
CA GLU A 40 -9.52 2.47 -4.36
C GLU A 40 -9.66 1.25 -5.28
N ALA A 41 -8.77 0.27 -5.14
CA ALA A 41 -8.87 -1.00 -5.86
C ALA A 41 -10.14 -1.77 -5.49
N PHE A 42 -10.52 -1.79 -4.21
CA PHE A 42 -11.76 -2.40 -3.76
C PHE A 42 -13.00 -1.72 -4.37
N GLU A 43 -13.09 -0.38 -4.31
CA GLU A 43 -14.22 0.35 -4.89
C GLU A 43 -14.28 0.21 -6.42
N THR A 44 -13.12 0.22 -7.09
CA THR A 44 -13.03 -0.06 -8.53
C THR A 44 -13.54 -1.46 -8.85
N THR A 45 -13.12 -2.47 -8.08
CA THR A 45 -13.54 -3.87 -8.24
C THR A 45 -15.05 -4.02 -8.04
N LYS A 46 -15.59 -3.38 -7.00
CA LYS A 46 -17.02 -3.40 -6.69
C LYS A 46 -17.88 -2.80 -7.80
N ALA A 47 -17.35 -1.81 -8.51
CA ALA A 47 -18.02 -1.16 -9.63
C ALA A 47 -17.92 -1.95 -10.95
N LEU A 48 -17.19 -3.07 -11.00
CA LEU A 48 -17.07 -3.87 -12.22
C LEU A 48 -18.41 -4.55 -12.56
N PRO A 49 -18.89 -4.40 -13.81
CA PRO A 49 -20.07 -5.12 -14.28
C PRO A 49 -19.80 -6.62 -14.39
N GLU A 50 -20.86 -7.41 -14.35
CA GLU A 50 -20.82 -8.85 -14.62
C GLU A 50 -20.20 -9.12 -16.01
N GLY A 51 -19.39 -10.16 -16.11
CA GLY A 51 -18.60 -10.48 -17.30
C GLY A 51 -17.31 -9.66 -17.49
N LYS A 52 -17.00 -8.76 -16.55
CA LYS A 52 -15.71 -8.04 -16.46
C LYS A 52 -14.92 -8.37 -15.19
N ARG A 53 -15.41 -9.27 -14.33
CA ARG A 53 -14.80 -9.60 -13.03
C ARG A 53 -13.80 -10.75 -13.17
N SER A 54 -12.98 -10.68 -14.20
CA SER A 54 -12.07 -11.77 -14.54
C SER A 54 -10.86 -11.80 -13.59
N LEU A 55 -10.32 -12.99 -13.36
CA LEU A 55 -9.13 -13.16 -12.53
C LEU A 55 -7.93 -12.30 -12.98
N PRO A 56 -7.63 -12.14 -14.28
CA PRO A 56 -6.57 -11.23 -14.74
C PRO A 56 -6.80 -9.77 -14.34
N GLU A 57 -8.04 -9.29 -14.42
CA GLU A 57 -8.38 -7.91 -14.06
C GLU A 57 -8.23 -7.68 -12.55
N LEU A 58 -8.68 -8.64 -11.74
CA LEU A 58 -8.47 -8.61 -10.30
C LEU A 58 -6.96 -8.60 -9.95
N ARG A 59 -6.17 -9.49 -10.54
CA ARG A 59 -4.70 -9.51 -10.35
C ARG A 59 -4.05 -8.16 -10.64
N ARG A 60 -4.48 -7.50 -11.73
CA ARG A 60 -3.98 -6.18 -12.11
C ARG A 60 -4.27 -5.13 -11.03
N LEU A 61 -5.47 -5.13 -10.46
CA LEU A 61 -5.87 -4.21 -9.38
C LEU A 61 -5.09 -4.48 -8.09
N PHE A 62 -4.92 -5.75 -7.70
CA PHE A 62 -4.12 -6.15 -6.54
C PHE A 62 -2.66 -5.73 -6.69
N ALA A 63 -2.04 -6.03 -7.84
CA ALA A 63 -0.65 -5.66 -8.13
C ALA A 63 -0.47 -4.14 -8.09
N LYS A 64 -1.41 -3.37 -8.68
CA LYS A 64 -1.37 -1.91 -8.61
C LYS A 64 -1.42 -1.40 -7.17
N ALA A 65 -2.36 -1.90 -6.36
CA ALA A 65 -2.50 -1.46 -4.97
C ALA A 65 -1.23 -1.75 -4.15
N ARG A 66 -0.68 -2.96 -4.29
CA ARG A 66 0.58 -3.37 -3.66
C ARG A 66 1.76 -2.49 -4.10
N ASN A 67 1.92 -2.28 -5.39
CA ASN A 67 3.02 -1.47 -5.92
C ASN A 67 2.95 -0.02 -5.45
N CYS A 68 1.75 0.55 -5.34
CA CYS A 68 1.56 1.89 -4.78
C CYS A 68 1.98 1.95 -3.30
N GLU A 69 1.52 1.00 -2.47
CA GLU A 69 1.91 0.90 -1.05
C GLU A 69 3.44 0.79 -0.90
N ASN A 70 4.08 -0.08 -1.67
CA ASN A 70 5.53 -0.29 -1.63
C ASN A 70 6.30 0.93 -2.12
N THR A 71 5.84 1.58 -3.19
CA THR A 71 6.46 2.80 -3.70
C THR A 71 6.48 3.90 -2.65
N ASP A 72 5.38 4.06 -1.91
CA ASP A 72 5.27 5.07 -0.85
C ASP A 72 6.20 4.76 0.33
N LEU A 73 6.32 3.50 0.73
CA LEU A 73 7.30 3.08 1.73
C LEU A 73 8.74 3.32 1.27
N CYS A 74 9.10 2.87 0.06
CA CYS A 74 10.45 3.05 -0.47
C CYS A 74 10.83 4.53 -0.57
N LYS A 75 9.86 5.41 -0.89
CA LYS A 75 10.07 6.85 -0.85
C LYS A 75 10.34 7.35 0.56
N LEU A 76 9.56 6.95 1.57
CA LEU A 76 9.84 7.34 2.95
C LEU A 76 11.18 6.77 3.45
N ASP A 77 11.47 5.50 3.19
CA ASP A 77 12.74 4.89 3.57
C ASP A 77 13.91 5.61 2.90
N SER A 78 13.84 5.88 1.60
CA SER A 78 14.89 6.63 0.90
C SER A 78 15.03 8.06 1.43
N LYS A 79 13.93 8.73 1.80
CA LYS A 79 13.96 10.13 2.23
C LYS A 79 14.36 10.30 3.67
N LEU A 80 13.91 9.43 4.58
CA LEU A 80 14.17 9.53 6.00
C LEU A 80 15.47 8.83 6.40
N ASN A 81 16.00 7.94 5.56
CA ASN A 81 17.27 7.28 5.83
C ASN A 81 18.47 8.17 5.43
N PRO A 82 19.36 8.50 6.37
CA PRO A 82 20.57 9.31 6.14
C PRO A 82 21.56 8.69 5.14
N GLU A 83 21.53 7.37 4.92
CA GLU A 83 22.42 6.66 3.99
C GLU A 83 22.04 6.91 2.52
N PHE A 84 20.76 7.19 2.24
CA PHE A 84 20.22 7.28 0.88
C PHE A 84 19.86 8.70 0.44
N SER A 85 19.74 9.64 1.39
CA SER A 85 19.30 11.00 1.11
C SER A 85 20.09 12.01 1.94
N SER A 86 20.58 13.05 1.27
CA SER A 86 21.12 14.21 1.99
C SER A 86 19.97 15.03 2.56
N TRP A 87 20.14 15.52 3.78
CA TRP A 87 19.12 16.33 4.47
C TRP A 87 18.64 17.55 3.67
N GLY A 88 19.48 18.09 2.79
CA GLY A 88 19.11 19.17 1.86
C GLY A 88 18.00 18.81 0.88
N SER A 89 17.86 17.53 0.49
CA SER A 89 16.84 17.07 -0.47
C SER A 89 15.48 16.74 0.16
N ILE A 90 15.42 16.71 1.49
CA ILE A 90 14.20 16.45 2.28
C ILE A 90 13.41 17.74 2.51
N ILE A 91 14.12 18.88 2.52
CA ILE A 91 13.61 20.21 2.88
C ILE A 91 12.40 20.63 2.04
N GLU A 92 12.46 20.44 0.72
CA GLU A 92 11.40 20.87 -0.21
C GLU A 92 10.18 19.94 -0.18
N GLU A 93 10.35 18.71 0.30
CA GLU A 93 9.32 17.67 0.26
C GLU A 93 8.61 17.50 1.61
N ALA A 94 9.22 17.98 2.70
CA ALA A 94 8.76 17.83 4.08
C ALA A 94 7.41 18.48 4.37
N GLU A 95 7.05 19.56 3.67
CA GLU A 95 5.81 20.30 3.94
C GLU A 95 4.59 19.72 3.22
N GLN A 96 4.79 19.05 2.08
CA GLN A 96 3.69 18.58 1.24
C GLN A 96 3.81 17.11 0.87
N LYS A 97 4.87 16.68 0.19
CA LYS A 97 4.98 15.31 -0.34
C LYS A 97 5.07 14.26 0.76
N ILE A 98 5.89 14.48 1.79
CA ILE A 98 6.07 13.53 2.89
C ILE A 98 4.76 13.36 3.70
N PRO A 99 4.09 14.45 4.12
CA PRO A 99 2.75 14.36 4.72
C PRO A 99 1.72 13.59 3.87
N LEU A 100 1.71 13.80 2.55
CA LEU A 100 0.81 13.08 1.66
C LEU A 100 1.12 11.57 1.61
N ILE A 101 2.40 11.18 1.65
CA ILE A 101 2.77 9.76 1.69
C ILE A 101 2.28 9.11 2.99
N PHE A 102 2.52 9.75 4.14
CA PHE A 102 1.99 9.27 5.42
C PHE A 102 0.46 9.15 5.41
N GLY A 103 -0.24 10.14 4.86
CA GLY A 103 -1.70 10.12 4.71
C GLY A 103 -2.18 8.91 3.92
N ARG A 104 -1.56 8.64 2.76
CA ARG A 104 -1.89 7.49 1.91
C ARG A 104 -1.62 6.15 2.59
N LEU A 105 -0.50 6.01 3.30
CA LEU A 105 -0.16 4.80 4.08
C LEU A 105 -1.16 4.53 5.21
N LEU A 106 -1.83 5.57 5.71
CA LEU A 106 -2.87 5.47 6.73
C LEU A 106 -4.30 5.39 6.14
N GLY A 107 -4.43 5.13 4.84
CA GLY A 107 -5.72 4.95 4.17
C GLY A 107 -6.53 6.24 4.03
N MET A 108 -5.89 7.39 4.16
CA MET A 108 -6.53 8.70 3.99
C MET A 108 -6.37 9.16 2.54
N LYS A 109 -7.50 9.44 1.89
CA LYS A 109 -7.53 9.98 0.53
C LYS A 109 -6.95 11.39 0.52
N GLU A 110 -6.16 11.70 -0.49
CA GLU A 110 -5.64 13.06 -0.70
C GLU A 110 -6.78 14.08 -0.85
N PRO A 111 -6.58 15.32 -0.35
CA PRO A 111 -7.55 16.38 -0.54
C PRO A 111 -7.55 16.86 -2.00
N ASP A 112 -8.72 17.26 -2.51
CA ASP A 112 -8.85 17.80 -3.87
C ASP A 112 -8.06 19.11 -4.06
N ASN A 113 -7.84 19.86 -2.96
CA ASN A 113 -7.01 21.06 -2.92
C ASN A 113 -5.91 20.87 -1.88
N LEU A 114 -4.66 21.15 -2.24
CA LEU A 114 -3.49 21.00 -1.34
C LEU A 114 -3.31 22.26 -0.49
N PRO A 115 -3.60 22.22 0.83
CA PRO A 115 -3.29 23.34 1.71
C PRO A 115 -1.79 23.34 2.06
N ASP A 116 -1.28 24.49 2.51
CA ASP A 116 0.15 24.67 2.86
C ASP A 116 0.65 23.69 3.93
N ASN A 117 -0.20 23.32 4.89
CA ASN A 117 0.08 22.27 5.88
C ASN A 117 -1.01 21.20 5.85
N VAL A 118 -0.89 20.28 4.90
CA VAL A 118 -1.87 19.21 4.68
C VAL A 118 -2.02 18.27 5.87
N TRP A 119 -0.97 18.07 6.67
CA TRP A 119 -1.06 17.22 7.85
C TRP A 119 -2.00 17.80 8.90
N GLN A 120 -1.75 19.05 9.32
CA GLN A 120 -2.54 19.70 10.38
C GLN A 120 -3.94 20.06 9.89
N THR A 121 -4.06 20.53 8.65
CA THR A 121 -5.31 21.12 8.14
C THR A 121 -6.30 20.07 7.68
N TYR A 122 -5.82 18.89 7.23
CA TYR A 122 -6.66 17.89 6.60
C TYR A 122 -6.58 16.51 7.26
N PHE A 123 -5.38 15.94 7.46
CA PHE A 123 -5.25 14.56 7.97
C PHE A 123 -5.49 14.43 9.49
N MET A 124 -4.97 15.34 10.31
CA MET A 124 -5.16 15.30 11.78
C MET A 124 -6.64 15.34 12.20
N PRO A 125 -7.51 16.20 11.62
CA PRO A 125 -8.94 16.15 11.89
C PRO A 125 -9.58 14.79 11.58
N LEU A 126 -9.17 14.13 10.49
CA LEU A 126 -9.69 12.82 10.10
C LEU A 126 -9.29 11.71 11.08
N ALA A 127 -8.12 11.81 11.72
CA ALA A 127 -7.59 10.82 12.65
C ALA A 127 -8.53 10.55 13.85
N THR A 128 -9.18 11.59 14.37
CA THR A 128 -10.10 11.50 15.51
C THR A 128 -11.33 10.67 15.17
N THR A 129 -11.86 10.82 13.96
CA THR A 129 -13.04 10.08 13.48
C THR A 129 -12.76 8.61 13.21
N ARG A 130 -11.51 8.26 12.89
CA ARG A 130 -11.09 6.90 12.52
C ARG A 130 -10.45 6.12 13.67
N GLN A 131 -10.41 6.68 14.89
CA GLN A 131 -9.72 6.09 16.04
C GLN A 131 -8.23 5.79 15.74
N MET A 132 -7.59 6.65 14.95
CA MET A 132 -6.19 6.52 14.53
C MET A 132 -5.27 7.51 15.24
N VAL A 133 -5.73 8.07 16.37
CA VAL A 133 -5.07 9.19 17.05
C VAL A 133 -3.61 8.87 17.36
N SER A 134 -3.31 7.71 17.96
CA SER A 134 -1.94 7.37 18.38
C SER A 134 -0.94 7.23 17.21
N VAL A 135 -1.38 6.70 16.05
CA VAL A 135 -0.50 6.61 14.87
C VAL A 135 -0.33 7.96 14.18
N CYS A 136 -1.37 8.80 14.20
CA CYS A 136 -1.29 10.15 13.63
C CYS A 136 -0.46 11.10 14.51
N GLU A 137 -0.47 10.92 15.84
CA GLU A 137 0.43 11.59 16.77
C GLU A 137 1.90 11.21 16.47
N CYS A 138 2.18 9.92 16.27
CA CYS A 138 3.53 9.47 15.88
C CYS A 138 4.00 10.13 14.56
N VAL A 139 3.14 10.20 13.53
CA VAL A 139 3.48 10.92 12.29
C VAL A 139 3.65 12.41 12.53
N ASN A 140 2.80 13.02 13.35
CA ASN A 140 2.94 14.42 13.72
C ASN A 140 4.32 14.70 14.35
N ASP A 141 4.78 13.84 15.25
CA ASP A 141 6.08 13.98 15.90
C ASP A 141 7.23 13.88 14.89
N ILE A 142 7.16 12.94 13.94
CA ILE A 142 8.11 12.84 12.81
C ILE A 142 8.17 14.18 12.06
N LEU A 143 7.02 14.71 11.65
CA LEU A 143 6.95 15.96 10.88
C LEU A 143 7.45 17.17 11.68
N GLN A 144 7.16 17.23 12.99
CA GLN A 144 7.67 18.29 13.87
C GLN A 144 9.18 18.19 14.06
N LEU A 145 9.73 16.99 14.23
CA LEU A 145 11.18 16.78 14.32
C LEU A 145 11.89 17.25 13.03
N MET A 146 11.32 16.94 11.86
CA MET A 146 11.83 17.43 10.59
C MET A 146 11.78 18.97 10.52
N TYR A 147 10.69 19.59 10.95
CA TYR A 147 10.57 21.04 11.02
C TYR A 147 11.61 21.67 11.96
N VAL A 148 11.80 21.09 13.16
CA VAL A 148 12.77 21.58 14.14
C VAL A 148 14.21 21.43 13.63
N GLY A 149 14.52 20.28 13.02
CA GLY A 149 15.83 20.03 12.40
C GLY A 149 16.12 21.02 11.27
N ARG A 150 15.10 21.39 10.49
CA ARG A 150 15.21 22.38 9.40
C ARG A 150 15.55 23.78 9.89
N HIS A 151 14.82 24.25 10.90
CA HIS A 151 14.76 25.68 11.21
C HIS A 151 15.56 26.09 12.43
N PHE A 152 15.95 25.15 13.31
CA PHE A 152 16.51 25.51 14.61
C PHE A 152 17.78 24.73 14.98
N LEU A 153 17.70 23.40 15.04
CA LEU A 153 18.74 22.59 15.69
C LEU A 153 19.72 21.93 14.72
N GLY A 154 19.41 21.91 13.43
CA GLY A 154 20.10 21.08 12.45
C GLY A 154 19.59 19.64 12.49
N TYR A 155 19.54 18.99 11.33
CA TYR A 155 18.94 17.67 11.18
C TYR A 155 19.70 16.55 11.91
N GLU A 156 21.03 16.64 12.00
CA GLU A 156 21.86 15.67 12.74
C GLU A 156 21.46 15.57 14.22
N ALA A 157 21.02 16.69 14.82
CA ALA A 157 20.62 16.74 16.23
C ALA A 157 19.29 16.03 16.52
N VAL A 158 18.42 15.87 15.51
CA VAL A 158 17.11 15.24 15.65
C VAL A 158 17.02 13.84 15.04
N GLN A 159 18.03 13.45 14.25
CA GLN A 159 18.03 12.24 13.44
C GLN A 159 17.78 10.95 14.26
N GLY A 160 18.48 10.74 15.37
CA GLY A 160 18.27 9.53 16.19
C GLY A 160 16.83 9.40 16.69
N THR A 161 16.23 10.51 17.12
CA THR A 161 14.82 10.53 17.55
C THR A 161 13.86 10.31 16.37
N LEU A 162 14.19 10.87 15.20
CA LEU A 162 13.41 10.70 13.97
C LEU A 162 13.39 9.23 13.53
N ASP A 163 14.54 8.55 13.59
CA ASP A 163 14.68 7.14 13.26
C ASP A 163 13.84 6.26 14.20
N ASP A 164 13.87 6.53 15.51
CA ASP A 164 13.07 5.82 16.51
C ASP A 164 11.56 5.98 16.28
N GLN A 165 11.12 7.19 15.94
CA GLN A 165 9.72 7.48 15.62
C GLN A 165 9.30 6.80 14.32
N TYR A 166 10.15 6.84 13.30
CA TYR A 166 9.86 6.19 12.03
C TYR A 166 9.81 4.66 12.16
N MET A 167 10.68 4.06 12.99
CA MET A 167 10.58 2.63 13.35
C MET A 167 9.26 2.31 14.07
N SER A 168 8.81 3.21 14.96
CA SER A 168 7.52 3.07 15.63
C SER A 168 6.36 3.15 14.64
N PHE A 169 6.40 4.08 13.69
CA PHE A 169 5.46 4.16 12.58
C PHE A 169 5.41 2.86 11.75
N LYS A 170 6.58 2.32 11.38
CA LYS A 170 6.66 1.05 10.65
C LYS A 170 6.03 -0.12 11.41
N ARG A 171 6.19 -0.18 12.74
CA ARG A 171 5.50 -1.18 13.59
C ARG A 171 3.98 -1.03 13.54
N TYR A 172 3.45 0.19 13.45
CA TYR A 172 2.01 0.39 13.27
C TYR A 172 1.48 -0.24 11.97
N LEU A 173 2.22 -0.14 10.86
CA LEU A 173 1.83 -0.76 9.59
C LEU A 173 1.82 -2.30 9.63
N ARG A 174 2.45 -2.89 10.66
CA ARG A 174 2.48 -4.33 10.96
C ARG A 174 1.66 -4.71 12.20
N MET A 175 0.75 -3.87 12.68
CA MET A 175 -0.18 -4.31 13.75
C MET A 175 -0.90 -5.60 13.35
N ASN A 176 -1.21 -6.44 14.34
CA ASN A 176 -1.82 -7.77 14.16
C ASN A 176 -3.01 -7.79 13.21
N ARG A 177 -3.84 -6.74 13.20
CA ARG A 177 -5.00 -6.65 12.28
C ARG A 177 -4.62 -6.61 10.80
N PHE A 178 -3.52 -5.94 10.45
CA PHE A 178 -3.05 -5.86 9.07
C PHE A 178 -2.39 -7.18 8.65
N LEU A 179 -1.55 -7.74 9.54
CA LEU A 179 -0.92 -9.04 9.31
C LEU A 179 -1.95 -10.16 9.15
N ALA A 180 -2.99 -10.18 9.99
CA ALA A 180 -4.07 -11.16 9.90
C ALA A 180 -4.83 -11.05 8.57
N TRP A 181 -5.14 -9.84 8.11
CA TRP A 181 -5.78 -9.62 6.82
C TRP A 181 -4.89 -10.08 5.65
N ARG A 182 -3.60 -9.65 5.63
CA ARG A 182 -2.63 -10.05 4.59
C ARG A 182 -2.42 -11.57 4.58
N LYS A 183 -2.34 -12.21 5.75
CA LYS A 183 -2.23 -13.67 5.87
C LYS A 183 -3.47 -14.38 5.31
N LYS A 184 -4.67 -13.90 5.63
CA LYS A 184 -5.91 -14.46 5.08
C LYS A 184 -5.97 -14.31 3.56
N LEU A 185 -5.55 -13.16 3.01
CA LEU A 185 -5.46 -12.94 1.57
C LEU A 185 -4.55 -13.99 0.91
N LYS A 186 -3.35 -14.22 1.46
CA LYS A 186 -2.40 -15.22 0.97
C LYS A 186 -2.96 -16.64 0.98
N LEU A 187 -3.67 -17.02 2.05
CA LEU A 187 -4.16 -18.38 2.23
C LEU A 187 -5.44 -18.66 1.45
N ALA A 188 -6.39 -17.72 1.41
CA ALA A 188 -7.71 -17.93 0.81
C ALA A 188 -7.75 -17.58 -0.69
N PHE A 189 -6.92 -16.62 -1.12
CA PHE A 189 -6.88 -16.13 -2.51
C PHE A 189 -5.44 -16.06 -3.09
N PRO A 190 -4.63 -17.12 -2.97
CA PRO A 190 -3.25 -17.13 -3.48
C PRO A 190 -3.16 -16.81 -4.98
N GLU A 191 -4.19 -17.14 -5.75
CA GLU A 191 -4.28 -16.86 -7.18
C GLU A 191 -4.26 -15.38 -7.53
N LEU A 192 -4.56 -14.47 -6.60
CA LEU A 192 -4.54 -13.01 -6.82
C LEU A 192 -3.14 -12.39 -6.66
N LEU A 193 -2.25 -13.06 -5.91
CA LEU A 193 -0.94 -12.53 -5.55
C LEU A 193 0.18 -12.89 -6.53
N GLY A 194 -0.13 -13.70 -7.55
CA GLY A 194 0.88 -14.33 -8.40
C GLY A 194 1.66 -15.43 -7.67
N LYS A 195 2.36 -16.29 -8.41
CA LYS A 195 3.33 -17.21 -7.80
C LYS A 195 4.63 -16.44 -7.60
N HIS A 196 5.30 -16.56 -6.45
CA HIS A 196 6.75 -16.32 -6.42
C HIS A 196 7.38 -17.25 -7.48
N PRO A 197 8.21 -16.73 -8.40
CA PRO A 197 8.74 -17.59 -9.45
C PRO A 197 9.75 -18.52 -8.77
N THR A 198 9.54 -19.83 -8.91
CA THR A 198 10.56 -20.80 -8.51
C THR A 198 11.81 -20.57 -9.37
N ASP A 199 12.97 -21.01 -8.90
CA ASP A 199 14.23 -20.83 -9.64
C ASP A 199 14.16 -21.43 -11.06
N GLU A 200 13.40 -22.52 -11.22
CA GLU A 200 13.10 -23.14 -12.52
C GLU A 200 12.19 -22.27 -13.42
N MET A 201 11.20 -21.56 -12.86
CA MET A 201 10.35 -20.65 -13.63
C MET A 201 11.12 -19.39 -14.07
N ARG A 202 12.11 -18.92 -13.29
CA ARG A 202 12.99 -17.80 -13.66
C ARG A 202 13.89 -18.14 -14.85
N ALA A 203 14.34 -19.39 -14.94
CA ALA A 203 15.19 -19.86 -16.03
C ALA A 203 14.45 -19.95 -17.38
N VAL A 204 13.13 -20.12 -17.37
CA VAL A 204 12.30 -20.38 -18.57
C VAL A 204 11.60 -19.12 -19.09
N LEU A 205 11.14 -18.22 -18.21
CA LEU A 205 10.21 -17.15 -18.58
C LEU A 205 10.87 -15.85 -19.05
N GLY A 206 12.20 -15.76 -18.99
CA GLY A 206 12.94 -14.57 -19.45
C GLY A 206 12.77 -13.35 -18.55
N LYS A 207 13.64 -12.35 -18.75
CA LYS A 207 13.81 -11.19 -17.86
C LYS A 207 12.54 -10.33 -17.73
N GLU A 208 11.79 -10.16 -18.81
CA GLU A 208 10.59 -9.30 -18.86
C GLU A 208 9.40 -9.83 -18.03
N PHE A 209 9.27 -11.14 -17.83
CA PHE A 209 8.23 -11.72 -16.96
C PHE A 209 8.63 -11.69 -15.49
N CYS A 210 9.94 -11.73 -15.21
CA CYS A 210 10.46 -11.67 -13.83
C CYS A 210 10.28 -10.27 -13.22
N ASP A 211 10.32 -9.21 -14.03
CA ASP A 211 10.00 -7.84 -13.60
C ASP A 211 8.54 -7.67 -13.09
N TRP A 212 7.62 -8.59 -13.43
CA TRP A 212 6.23 -8.61 -12.94
C TRP A 212 6.08 -9.26 -11.55
N VAL A 213 7.07 -10.06 -11.13
CA VAL A 213 7.00 -10.94 -9.95
C VAL A 213 8.10 -10.65 -8.92
N GLU A 214 9.15 -9.92 -9.28
CA GLU A 214 10.13 -9.40 -8.33
C GLU A 214 9.54 -8.27 -7.48
N VAL A 215 8.64 -8.64 -6.58
CA VAL A 215 8.56 -7.89 -5.32
C VAL A 215 9.60 -8.52 -4.41
N GLN A 216 10.78 -7.91 -4.39
CA GLN A 216 11.79 -8.11 -3.35
C GLN A 216 11.11 -8.15 -1.98
N ASP A 217 11.59 -9.02 -1.09
CA ASP A 217 11.17 -9.19 0.30
C ASP A 217 10.43 -7.99 0.88
N ASP A 218 9.11 -8.03 0.72
CA ASP A 218 8.23 -6.95 1.09
C ASP A 218 8.03 -7.05 2.60
N TRP A 219 8.82 -6.30 3.36
CA TRP A 219 8.88 -6.38 4.83
C TRP A 219 7.49 -6.26 5.50
N LEU A 220 6.52 -5.60 4.84
CA LEU A 220 5.14 -5.50 5.32
C LEU A 220 4.36 -6.82 5.22
N TRP A 221 4.80 -7.69 4.31
CA TRP A 221 4.19 -8.95 3.97
C TRP A 221 5.03 -10.15 4.44
N SER A 222 6.23 -9.93 5.01
CA SER A 222 7.00 -11.00 5.65
C SER A 222 6.32 -11.47 6.94
N GLU A 223 6.43 -12.77 7.23
CA GLU A 223 5.92 -13.36 8.47
C GLU A 223 6.87 -13.13 9.66
N ASP A 224 8.13 -12.78 9.39
CA ASP A 224 9.16 -12.53 10.41
C ASP A 224 9.18 -11.06 10.86
N VAL A 225 9.13 -10.84 12.17
CA VAL A 225 9.29 -9.54 12.85
C VAL A 225 10.68 -9.42 13.43
#